data_AF-A0A060BMQ4-F1
#
_entry.id   AF-A0A060BMQ4-F1
#
_cell.length_a   1.000
_cell.length_b   1.000
_cell.length_c   1.000
_cell.angle_alpha   90.00
_cell.angle_beta   90.00
_cell.angle_gamma   90.00
#
_symmetry.space_group_name_H-M   'P 1'
#
loop_
_entity.id
_entity.type
_entity.pdbx_description
1 polymer ?
#
loop_
_entity_poly.entity_id
_entity_poly.type
_entity_poly.pdbx_seq_one_letter_code
_entity_poly.pdbx_strand_id
1 'polypeptide(L)'
;YESTMDSYFWFPGQGSTGFIIASTNNTGTNNKALATGQAAMAEASGSNISAPFLDNHDTSRFSGANASTNKFRYGLLSTLSGNTFTYYGDEIGINGSGDSDANYRTYMDWGDGMETNGAPNGTATYPFGSVADQQDDPDSI
;
A
#
# COMPACT_ATOMS: atom_id res chain seq x y z
N TYR A 1 7.69 -9.14 28.12
CA TYR A 1 6.77 -10.18 27.61
C TYR A 1 7.40 -10.66 26.32
N GLU A 2 8.07 -11.81 26.33
CA GLU A 2 8.53 -12.42 25.08
C GLU A 2 7.33 -13.09 24.44
N SER A 3 7.00 -12.64 23.25
CA SER A 3 5.84 -13.17 22.57
C SER A 3 6.19 -14.44 21.81
N THR A 4 5.26 -15.39 21.75
CA THR A 4 5.42 -16.69 21.09
C THR A 4 4.98 -16.68 19.61
N MET A 5 4.71 -15.51 19.03
CA MET A 5 4.28 -15.45 17.62
C MET A 5 5.47 -15.21 16.70
N ASP A 6 5.46 -15.92 15.57
CA ASP A 6 6.54 -15.91 14.59
C ASP A 6 6.54 -14.66 13.69
N SER A 7 5.50 -13.82 13.73
CA SER A 7 5.35 -12.68 12.82
C SER A 7 4.47 -11.57 13.39
N TYR A 8 4.85 -10.33 13.13
CA TYR A 8 4.12 -9.11 13.48
C TYR A 8 4.13 -8.12 12.34
N PHE A 9 2.98 -7.47 12.10
CA PHE A 9 2.88 -6.37 11.16
C PHE A 9 3.91 -5.28 11.45
N TRP A 10 4.69 -4.93 10.44
CA TRP A 10 5.70 -3.87 10.54
C TRP A 10 5.08 -2.50 10.28
N PHE A 11 4.38 -1.98 11.28
CA PHE A 11 3.71 -0.68 11.23
C PHE A 11 4.62 0.52 10.85
N PRO A 12 5.91 0.57 11.21
CA PRO A 12 6.80 1.63 10.72
C PRO A 12 7.03 1.63 9.19
N GLY A 13 6.65 0.56 8.49
CA GLY A 13 6.78 0.42 7.04
C GLY A 13 5.65 1.04 6.22
N GLN A 14 4.48 1.28 6.82
CA GLN A 14 3.28 1.75 6.12
C GLN A 14 3.13 3.27 6.12
N GLY A 15 2.15 3.77 5.35
CA GLY A 15 1.74 5.16 5.30
C GLY A 15 2.74 6.09 4.62
N SER A 16 2.40 7.37 4.56
CA SER A 16 3.16 8.40 3.80
C SER A 16 4.61 8.58 4.24
N THR A 17 4.95 8.19 5.47
CA THR A 17 6.29 8.23 6.04
C THR A 17 7.01 6.87 6.01
N GLY A 18 6.32 5.80 5.61
CA GLY A 18 6.88 4.47 5.45
C GLY A 18 8.05 4.46 4.46
N PHE A 19 9.06 3.64 4.73
CA PHE A 19 10.36 3.74 4.06
C PHE A 19 10.32 3.55 2.54
N ILE A 20 9.39 2.74 2.01
CA ILE A 20 9.17 2.58 0.56
C ILE A 20 8.63 3.90 -0.03
N ILE A 21 7.55 4.45 0.55
CA ILE A 21 6.94 5.69 0.06
C ILE A 21 7.94 6.85 0.19
N ALA A 22 8.60 6.98 1.33
CA ALA A 22 9.61 8.01 1.58
C ALA A 22 10.78 7.95 0.58
N SER A 23 11.20 6.75 0.17
CA SER A 23 12.29 6.57 -0.81
C SER A 23 11.90 6.91 -2.26
N THR A 24 10.60 6.93 -2.57
CA THR A 24 10.07 7.06 -3.95
C THR A 24 9.43 8.42 -4.23
N ASN A 25 9.42 9.34 -3.26
CA ASN A 25 8.84 10.69 -3.43
C ASN A 25 9.68 11.63 -4.32
N ASN A 26 10.80 11.17 -4.90
CA ASN A 26 11.62 11.89 -5.89
C ASN A 26 12.10 13.30 -5.47
N THR A 27 12.10 13.62 -4.18
CA THR A 27 12.58 14.91 -3.66
C THR A 27 14.09 14.97 -3.43
N GLY A 28 14.80 13.84 -3.64
CA GLY A 28 16.23 13.69 -3.35
C GLY A 28 16.60 13.75 -1.86
N THR A 29 15.61 13.97 -0.98
CA THR A 29 15.82 14.26 0.45
C THR A 29 15.98 12.99 1.29
N ASN A 30 15.59 11.81 0.76
CA ASN A 30 15.53 10.58 1.56
C ASN A 30 15.96 9.32 0.79
N ASN A 31 17.02 9.41 -0.02
CA ASN A 31 17.52 8.32 -0.87
C ASN A 31 17.99 7.08 -0.08
N LYS A 32 18.20 7.21 1.23
CA LYS A 32 18.59 6.11 2.13
C LYS A 32 17.40 5.47 2.84
N ALA A 33 16.18 6.01 2.71
CA ALA A 33 15.01 5.53 3.46
C ALA A 33 14.79 4.03 3.26
N LEU A 34 14.86 3.54 2.03
CA LEU A 34 14.68 2.12 1.73
C LEU A 34 15.68 1.24 2.51
N ALA A 35 16.98 1.52 2.40
CA ALA A 35 18.01 0.75 3.06
C ALA A 35 17.92 0.83 4.59
N THR A 36 17.70 2.03 5.15
CA THR A 36 17.56 2.23 6.59
C THR A 36 16.30 1.54 7.13
N GLY A 37 15.18 1.62 6.42
CA GLY A 37 13.93 0.97 6.80
C GLY A 37 13.99 -0.54 6.72
N GLN A 38 14.63 -1.10 5.69
CA GLN A 38 14.90 -2.54 5.59
C GLN A 38 15.79 -3.04 6.74
N ALA A 39 16.84 -2.30 7.09
CA ALA A 39 17.70 -2.65 8.21
C ALA A 39 16.94 -2.62 9.55
N ALA A 40 16.15 -1.56 9.80
CA ALA A 40 15.34 -1.44 11.01
C ALA A 40 14.27 -2.54 11.10
N MET A 41 13.65 -2.91 9.97
CA MET A 41 12.69 -4.01 9.90
C MET A 41 13.36 -5.35 10.25
N ALA A 42 14.54 -5.63 9.66
CA ALA A 42 15.27 -6.86 9.92
C ALA A 42 15.77 -6.95 11.37
N GLU A 43 16.25 -5.83 11.93
CA GLU A 43 16.63 -5.73 13.34
C GLU A 43 15.44 -6.00 14.27
N ALA A 44 14.30 -5.38 13.98
CA ALA A 44 13.09 -5.55 14.80
C ALA A 44 12.50 -6.96 14.69
N SER A 45 12.58 -7.61 13.52
CA SER A 45 12.14 -9.01 13.39
C SER A 45 13.12 -9.99 14.04
N GLY A 46 14.42 -9.67 14.08
CA GLY A 46 15.43 -10.58 14.61
C GLY A 46 15.43 -11.92 13.84
N SER A 47 15.13 -13.01 14.53
CA SER A 47 14.97 -14.34 13.92
C SER A 47 13.53 -14.70 13.51
N ASN A 48 12.57 -13.81 13.78
CA ASN A 48 11.17 -13.95 13.38
C ASN A 48 10.95 -13.47 11.93
N ILE A 49 9.73 -13.64 11.44
CA ILE A 49 9.33 -13.28 10.09
C ILE A 49 8.84 -11.82 10.07
N SER A 50 9.43 -11.00 9.22
CA SER A 50 8.97 -9.62 8.97
C SER A 50 7.63 -9.65 8.22
N ALA A 51 6.69 -8.77 8.58
CA ALA A 51 5.43 -8.62 7.86
C ALA A 51 5.18 -7.18 7.39
N PRO A 52 5.88 -6.69 6.35
CA PRO A 52 5.70 -5.34 5.81
C PRO A 52 4.44 -5.20 4.96
N PHE A 53 3.89 -3.98 4.95
CA PHE A 53 2.72 -3.58 4.19
C PHE A 53 2.75 -2.07 3.96
N LEU A 54 2.00 -1.57 2.97
CA LEU A 54 2.04 -0.15 2.58
C LEU A 54 0.92 0.69 3.22
N ASP A 55 -0.26 0.09 3.39
CA ASP A 55 -1.41 0.73 4.04
C ASP A 55 -2.43 -0.33 4.50
N ASN A 56 -3.51 0.13 5.15
CA ASN A 56 -4.68 -0.67 5.49
C ASN A 56 -5.92 0.23 5.67
N HIS A 57 -6.99 -0.36 6.20
CA HIS A 57 -8.26 0.33 6.51
C HIS A 57 -8.21 1.52 7.49
N ASP A 58 -7.11 1.73 8.21
CA ASP A 58 -6.91 2.81 9.18
C ASP A 58 -5.90 3.87 8.71
N THR A 59 -5.33 3.71 7.51
CA THR A 59 -4.33 4.64 6.97
C THR A 59 -4.66 5.10 5.57
N SER A 60 -4.12 6.26 5.17
CA SER A 60 -4.22 6.71 3.78
C SER A 60 -3.72 5.67 2.80
N ARG A 61 -4.43 5.55 1.66
CA ARG A 61 -4.00 4.71 0.55
C ARG A 61 -2.62 5.15 0.08
N PHE A 62 -1.76 4.20 -0.22
CA PHE A 62 -0.40 4.44 -0.71
C PHE A 62 -0.42 4.86 -2.19
N SER A 63 -1.46 4.41 -2.92
CA SER A 63 -1.62 4.64 -4.35
C SER A 63 -1.92 6.10 -4.64
N GLY A 64 -1.15 6.68 -5.56
CA GLY A 64 -1.39 8.01 -6.12
C GLY A 64 -1.90 7.93 -7.56
N ALA A 65 -1.99 9.08 -8.22
CA ALA A 65 -2.44 9.17 -9.62
C ALA A 65 -1.39 8.73 -10.67
N ASN A 66 -0.18 8.31 -10.26
CA ASN A 66 0.89 7.90 -11.17
C ASN A 66 1.09 6.37 -11.10
N ALA A 67 0.68 5.66 -12.15
CA ALA A 67 0.77 4.20 -12.23
C ALA A 67 2.21 3.69 -12.07
N SER A 68 3.19 4.30 -12.74
CA SER A 68 4.59 3.88 -12.66
C SER A 68 5.15 3.96 -11.24
N THR A 69 4.81 5.01 -10.49
CA THR A 69 5.20 5.14 -9.08
C THR A 69 4.55 4.07 -8.23
N ASN A 70 3.26 3.79 -8.42
CA ASN A 70 2.57 2.75 -7.64
C ASN A 70 3.14 1.36 -7.94
N LYS A 71 3.32 1.02 -9.22
CA LYS A 71 4.02 -0.20 -9.69
C LYS A 71 5.38 -0.36 -9.04
N PHE A 72 6.17 0.71 -9.03
CA PHE A 72 7.51 0.68 -8.47
C PHE A 72 7.49 0.45 -6.95
N ARG A 73 6.59 1.11 -6.22
CA ARG A 73 6.41 0.89 -4.77
C ARG A 73 5.97 -0.54 -4.46
N TYR A 74 5.05 -1.08 -5.26
CA TYR A 74 4.63 -2.47 -5.13
C TYR A 74 5.75 -3.45 -5.40
N GLY A 75 6.49 -3.24 -6.50
CA GLY A 75 7.67 -4.03 -6.82
C GLY A 75 8.68 -4.02 -5.67
N LEU A 76 8.97 -2.86 -5.08
CA LEU A 76 9.84 -2.76 -3.91
C LEU A 76 9.31 -3.55 -2.72
N LEU A 77 8.01 -3.45 -2.40
CA LEU A 77 7.38 -4.26 -1.35
C LEU A 77 7.60 -5.75 -1.62
N SER A 78 7.33 -6.22 -2.84
CA SER A 78 7.50 -7.62 -3.26
C SER A 78 8.93 -8.13 -3.21
N THR A 79 9.94 -7.24 -3.19
CA THR A 79 11.35 -7.64 -3.00
C THR A 79 11.78 -7.75 -1.53
N LEU A 80 10.94 -7.33 -0.58
CA LEU A 80 11.29 -7.42 0.84
C LEU A 80 11.27 -8.86 1.34
N SER A 81 12.15 -9.15 2.31
CA SER A 81 12.12 -10.42 3.04
C SER A 81 10.90 -10.52 3.95
N GLY A 82 10.37 -11.73 4.10
CA GLY A 82 9.25 -12.03 4.98
C GLY A 82 7.93 -12.20 4.22
N ASN A 83 6.82 -11.88 4.90
CA ASN A 83 5.47 -11.97 4.33
C ASN A 83 4.94 -10.57 4.04
N THR A 84 4.79 -10.22 2.77
CA THR A 84 4.19 -8.94 2.40
C THR A 84 2.67 -9.02 2.47
N PHE A 85 2.02 -7.91 2.82
CA PHE A 85 0.57 -7.80 2.81
C PHE A 85 0.12 -6.63 1.93
N THR A 86 -0.92 -6.91 1.15
CA THR A 86 -1.59 -5.99 0.24
C THR A 86 -2.99 -5.74 0.77
N TYR A 87 -3.42 -4.49 0.83
CA TYR A 87 -4.78 -4.14 1.18
C TYR A 87 -5.64 -4.09 -0.09
N TYR A 88 -6.90 -4.56 -0.01
CA TYR A 88 -7.74 -4.68 -1.21
C TYR A 88 -7.87 -3.35 -1.95
N GLY A 89 -7.86 -3.38 -3.27
CA GLY A 89 -7.94 -2.21 -4.13
C GLY A 89 -6.61 -1.52 -4.39
N ASP A 90 -5.56 -1.86 -3.65
CA ASP A 90 -4.22 -1.41 -3.97
C ASP A 90 -3.74 -1.94 -5.32
N GLU A 91 -4.16 -3.16 -5.67
CA GLU A 91 -3.92 -3.86 -6.94
C GLU A 91 -4.63 -3.24 -8.14
N ILE A 92 -5.58 -2.33 -7.93
CA ILE A 92 -6.18 -1.49 -8.98
C ILE A 92 -5.87 0.00 -8.76
N GLY A 93 -5.05 0.31 -7.75
CA GLY A 93 -4.62 1.66 -7.41
C GLY A 93 -5.71 2.59 -6.88
N ILE A 94 -6.64 2.08 -6.05
CA ILE A 94 -7.61 2.93 -5.32
C ILE A 94 -6.85 4.00 -4.56
N ASN A 95 -7.21 5.27 -4.78
CA ASN A 95 -6.57 6.41 -4.16
C ASN A 95 -7.55 7.10 -3.20
N GLY A 96 -7.12 7.31 -1.96
CA GLY A 96 -7.86 8.00 -0.92
C GLY A 96 -6.92 8.51 0.17
N SER A 97 -7.15 9.74 0.64
CA SER A 97 -6.36 10.41 1.69
C SER A 97 -7.25 11.28 2.59
N GLY A 98 -6.72 11.84 3.68
CA GLY A 98 -7.43 12.76 4.59
C GLY A 98 -7.89 12.13 5.91
N ASP A 99 -8.82 12.79 6.62
CA ASP A 99 -9.17 12.39 7.99
C ASP A 99 -10.40 11.45 8.07
N SER A 100 -11.01 11.12 6.92
CA SER A 100 -12.16 10.23 6.86
C SER A 100 -11.74 8.82 6.48
N ASP A 101 -12.05 7.84 7.34
CA ASP A 101 -11.84 6.42 7.09
C ASP A 101 -12.65 5.90 5.87
N ALA A 102 -13.73 6.60 5.50
CA ALA A 102 -14.50 6.38 4.28
C ALA A 102 -13.61 6.41 3.02
N ASN A 103 -12.50 7.15 3.04
CA ASN A 103 -11.55 7.23 1.92
C ASN A 103 -10.67 5.97 1.80
N TYR A 104 -10.57 5.17 2.85
CA TYR A 104 -9.72 3.97 2.91
C TYR A 104 -10.54 2.69 2.85
N ARG A 105 -11.84 2.81 3.17
CA ARG A 105 -12.82 1.72 3.27
C ARG A 105 -13.88 1.79 2.15
N THR A 106 -13.56 2.45 1.03
CA THR A 106 -14.43 2.49 -0.16
C THR A 106 -14.60 1.10 -0.78
N TYR A 107 -15.59 0.90 -1.65
CA TYR A 107 -15.80 -0.37 -2.34
C TYR A 107 -14.64 -0.75 -3.28
N MET A 108 -14.64 -2.00 -3.74
CA MET A 108 -13.81 -2.44 -4.86
C MET A 108 -14.59 -2.25 -6.15
N ASP A 109 -14.04 -1.53 -7.13
CA ASP A 109 -14.69 -1.37 -8.44
C ASP A 109 -14.37 -2.57 -9.33
N TRP A 110 -15.28 -3.54 -9.39
CA TRP A 110 -15.10 -4.76 -10.17
C TRP A 110 -15.35 -4.58 -11.67
N GLY A 111 -16.08 -3.54 -12.09
CA GLY A 111 -16.47 -3.36 -13.49
C GLY A 111 -17.54 -4.35 -13.98
N ASP A 112 -18.32 -4.94 -13.08
CA ASP A 112 -19.35 -5.95 -13.39
C ASP A 112 -20.77 -5.35 -13.59
N GLY A 113 -20.89 -4.03 -13.56
CA GLY A 113 -22.14 -3.31 -13.69
C GLY A 113 -23.05 -3.35 -12.45
N MET A 114 -22.57 -3.93 -11.34
CA MET A 114 -23.28 -3.89 -10.06
C MET A 114 -23.17 -2.51 -9.42
N GLU A 115 -24.25 -2.04 -8.79
CA GLU A 115 -24.20 -0.78 -8.06
C GLU A 115 -23.32 -0.90 -6.83
N THR A 116 -22.27 -0.09 -6.81
CA THR A 116 -21.36 0.06 -5.67
C THR A 116 -21.64 1.38 -4.97
N ASN A 117 -22.25 1.32 -3.79
CA ASN A 117 -22.46 2.51 -2.98
C ASN A 117 -21.18 2.83 -2.19
N GLY A 118 -20.60 4.00 -2.43
CA GLY A 118 -19.50 4.54 -1.63
C GLY A 118 -19.90 4.75 -0.18
N ALA A 119 -18.90 4.72 0.72
CA ALA A 119 -19.12 5.14 2.10
C ALA A 119 -19.58 6.61 2.13
N PRO A 120 -20.53 7.00 3.01
CA PRO A 120 -20.95 8.38 3.15
C PRO A 120 -19.75 9.29 3.44
N ASN A 121 -19.64 10.41 2.73
CA ASN A 121 -18.51 11.36 2.78
C ASN A 121 -17.16 10.80 2.28
N GLY A 122 -17.15 9.62 1.65
CA GLY A 122 -15.99 9.11 0.95
C GLY A 122 -15.74 9.88 -0.35
N THR A 123 -14.50 10.31 -0.54
CA THR A 123 -13.96 11.00 -1.73
C THR A 123 -12.83 10.21 -2.37
N ALA A 124 -12.75 8.90 -2.12
CA ALA A 124 -11.81 8.02 -2.80
C ALA A 124 -12.06 8.03 -4.31
N THR A 125 -11.01 7.74 -5.07
CA THR A 125 -11.00 7.81 -6.54
C THR A 125 -10.38 6.53 -7.13
N TYR A 126 -10.76 6.21 -8.37
CA TYR A 126 -10.32 5.04 -9.13
C TYR A 126 -9.58 5.50 -10.39
N PRO A 127 -8.37 6.08 -10.25
CA PRO A 127 -7.68 6.76 -11.36
C PRO A 127 -7.27 5.85 -12.51
N PHE A 128 -7.28 4.53 -12.31
CA PHE A 128 -6.85 3.53 -13.29
C PHE A 128 -8.01 2.63 -13.79
N GLY A 129 -9.25 2.99 -13.48
CA GLY A 129 -10.43 2.20 -13.86
C GLY A 129 -10.68 0.99 -12.95
N SER A 130 -11.65 0.18 -13.34
CA SER A 130 -12.12 -0.99 -12.62
C SER A 130 -11.16 -2.19 -12.77
N VAL A 131 -11.43 -3.27 -12.02
CA VAL A 131 -10.73 -4.56 -12.20
C VAL A 131 -10.87 -5.06 -13.64
N ALA A 132 -12.07 -5.00 -14.22
CA ALA A 132 -12.31 -5.46 -15.57
C ALA A 132 -11.49 -4.66 -16.60
N ASP A 133 -11.47 -3.32 -16.48
CA ASP A 133 -10.67 -2.47 -17.37
C ASP A 133 -9.18 -2.83 -17.33
N GLN A 134 -8.67 -3.14 -16.14
CA GLN A 134 -7.25 -3.42 -15.92
C GLN A 134 -6.85 -4.84 -16.31
N GLN A 135 -7.75 -5.83 -16.26
CA GLN A 135 -7.47 -7.17 -16.78
C GLN A 135 -7.26 -7.20 -18.30
N ASP A 136 -7.87 -6.26 -19.02
CA ASP A 136 -7.75 -6.13 -20.48
C ASP A 136 -6.59 -5.21 -20.91
N ASP A 137 -5.95 -4.48 -19.99
CA ASP A 137 -4.84 -3.57 -20.25
C ASP A 137 -3.49 -4.20 -19.85
N PRO A 138 -2.59 -4.55 -20.80
CA PRO A 138 -1.27 -5.10 -20.47
C PRO A 138 -0.35 -4.11 -19.72
N ASP A 139 -0.68 -2.81 -19.75
CA ASP A 139 0.05 -1.76 -19.05
C ASP A 139 -0.65 -1.33 -17.75
N SER A 140 -1.68 -2.06 -17.29
CA SER A 140 -2.37 -1.86 -16.00
C SER A 140 -1.40 -1.87 -14.82
N ILE A 141 -1.82 -1.35 -13.65
CA ILE A 141 -1.00 -1.31 -12.42
C ILE A 141 -0.45 -2.68 -12.01
#